data_AF-A0A519JZG1-F1
#
_entry.id   AF-A0A519JZG1-F1
#
_cell.length_a   1.000
_cell.length_b   1.000
_cell.length_c   1.000
_cell.angle_alpha   90.00
_cell.angle_beta   90.00
_cell.angle_gamma   90.00
#
_symmetry.space_group_name_H-M   'P 1'
#
loop_
_entity.id
_entity.type
_entity.pdbx_description
1 polymer ?
#
loop_
_entity_poly.entity_id
_entity_poly.type
_entity_poly.pdbx_seq_one_letter_code
_entity_poly.pdbx_strand_id
1 'polypeptide(L)'
;MSILPALPDTDSPRARLILRFGRIGLALAAGAGAALAHPPFGVLPGLLGYGLLMFLSERSTKVRGAFWMGWLAGFAYFFISCWWVAEAFLVNPAQAWMAPFAASALP
;
A
#
# COMPACT_ATOMS: atom_id res chain seq x y z
N MET A 1 -31.56 36.98 7.95
CA MET A 1 -30.15 36.84 7.51
C MET A 1 -29.71 35.43 7.87
N SER A 2 -29.80 34.50 6.92
CA SER A 2 -29.51 33.07 7.16
C SER A 2 -28.00 32.86 7.20
N ILE A 3 -27.45 32.78 8.40
CA ILE A 3 -26.05 32.42 8.69
C ILE A 3 -25.97 30.90 8.81
N LEU A 4 -26.22 30.19 7.71
CA LEU A 4 -25.78 28.80 7.60
C LEU A 4 -24.34 28.85 7.09
N PRO A 5 -23.33 28.41 7.87
CA PRO A 5 -21.98 28.28 7.35
C PRO A 5 -22.06 27.32 6.16
N ALA A 6 -21.51 27.73 5.01
CA ALA A 6 -21.38 26.86 3.86
C ALA A 6 -20.77 25.54 4.32
N LEU A 7 -21.58 24.48 4.38
CA LEU A 7 -21.08 23.14 4.68
C LEU A 7 -19.96 22.89 3.66
N PRO A 8 -18.77 22.42 4.10
CA PRO A 8 -17.70 22.12 3.17
C PRO A 8 -18.25 21.21 2.08
N ASP A 9 -18.02 21.55 0.81
CA ASP A 9 -18.52 20.78 -0.34
C ASP A 9 -17.85 19.39 -0.36
N THR A 10 -18.45 18.47 0.39
CA THR A 10 -17.98 17.08 0.55
C THR A 10 -18.12 16.29 -0.74
N ASP A 11 -18.88 16.82 -1.72
CA ASP A 11 -19.15 16.17 -3.00
C ASP A 11 -18.36 16.75 -4.17
N SER A 12 -17.30 17.51 -3.88
CA SER A 12 -16.36 17.93 -4.91
C SER A 12 -15.63 16.72 -5.54
N PRO A 13 -15.46 16.68 -6.88
CA PRO A 13 -14.68 15.63 -7.54
C PRO A 13 -13.26 15.51 -6.99
N ARG A 14 -12.68 16.63 -6.54
CA ARG A 14 -11.36 16.69 -5.90
C ARG A 14 -11.36 15.98 -4.54
N ALA A 15 -12.35 16.20 -3.68
CA ALA A 15 -12.44 15.51 -2.40
C ALA A 15 -12.54 13.99 -2.56
N ARG A 16 -13.34 13.50 -3.52
CA ARG A 16 -13.42 12.07 -3.84
C ARG A 16 -12.09 11.49 -4.31
N LEU A 17 -11.32 12.25 -5.08
CA LEU A 17 -10.01 11.84 -5.57
C LEU A 17 -8.99 11.75 -4.42
N ILE A 18 -8.96 12.76 -3.54
CA ILE A 18 -8.10 12.79 -2.36
C ILE A 18 -8.40 11.59 -1.44
N LEU A 19 -9.68 11.29 -1.18
CA LEU A 19 -10.06 10.14 -0.36
C LEU A 19 -9.64 8.79 -0.99
N ARG A 20 -9.68 8.68 -2.32
CA ARG A 20 -9.20 7.48 -3.03
C ARG A 20 -7.69 7.33 -2.91
N PHE A 21 -6.92 8.39 -3.17
CA PHE A 21 -5.47 8.35 -3.02
C PHE A 21 -5.04 8.15 -1.56
N GLY A 22 -5.77 8.71 -0.61
CA GLY A 22 -5.54 8.47 0.82
C GLY A 22 -5.71 6.99 1.18
N ARG A 23 -6.75 6.33 0.67
CA ARG A 23 -6.94 4.87 0.86
C ARG A 23 -5.83 4.05 0.23
N ILE A 24 -5.42 4.40 -0.99
CA ILE A 24 -4.30 3.73 -1.68
C ILE A 24 -3.01 3.88 -0.85
N GLY A 25 -2.71 5.11 -0.39
CA GLY A 25 -1.55 5.38 0.45
C GLY A 25 -1.58 4.61 1.78
N LEU A 26 -2.74 4.54 2.44
CA LEU A 26 -2.91 3.76 3.67
C LEU A 26 -2.75 2.25 3.44
N ALA A 27 -3.22 1.71 2.31
CA ALA A 27 -3.02 0.30 1.97
C ALA A 27 -1.54 -0.02 1.73
N LEU A 28 -0.83 0.84 0.98
CA LEU A 28 0.63 0.71 0.79
C LEU A 28 1.39 0.83 2.11
N ALA A 29 1.01 1.78 2.98
CA ALA A 29 1.62 1.95 4.29
C ALA A 29 1.36 0.74 5.21
N ALA A 30 0.17 0.12 5.13
CA ALA A 30 -0.14 -1.11 5.85
C ALA A 30 0.79 -2.26 5.45
N GLY A 31 0.98 -2.47 4.15
CA GLY A 31 1.90 -3.47 3.61
C GLY A 31 3.36 -3.19 3.97
N ALA A 32 3.80 -1.95 3.82
CA ALA A 32 5.16 -1.53 4.15
C ALA A 32 5.45 -1.65 5.64
N GLY A 33 4.51 -1.27 6.50
CA GLY A 33 4.61 -1.46 7.95
C GLY A 33 4.78 -2.94 8.30
N ALA A 34 3.96 -3.82 7.72
CA ALA A 34 4.08 -5.25 7.95
C ALA A 34 5.43 -5.82 7.45
N ALA A 35 5.98 -5.30 6.35
CA ALA A 35 7.30 -5.69 5.86
C ALA A 35 8.43 -5.28 6.82
N LEU A 36 8.38 -4.04 7.31
CA LEU A 36 9.36 -3.50 8.24
C LEU A 36 9.31 -4.13 9.64
N ALA A 37 8.21 -4.82 9.98
CA ALA A 37 8.13 -5.60 11.21
C ALA A 37 9.02 -6.86 11.16
N HIS A 38 9.32 -7.37 9.97
CA HIS A 38 10.15 -8.55 9.79
C HIS A 38 11.65 -8.18 9.85
N PRO A 39 12.52 -9.15 10.17
CA PRO A 39 13.97 -8.99 10.01
C PRO A 39 14.30 -8.59 8.56
N PRO A 40 15.26 -7.68 8.33
CA PRO A 40 16.31 -7.17 9.23
C PRO A 40 15.94 -5.95 10.09
N PHE A 41 14.77 -5.33 9.90
CA PHE A 41 14.42 -4.05 10.53
C PHE A 41 13.84 -4.21 11.94
N GLY A 42 12.98 -5.21 12.15
CA GLY A 42 12.42 -5.53 13.48
C GLY A 42 11.53 -4.43 14.08
N VAL A 43 10.91 -3.57 13.26
CA VAL A 43 10.06 -2.48 13.72
C VAL A 43 8.69 -3.03 14.13
N LEU A 44 8.57 -3.48 15.38
CA LEU A 44 7.35 -4.09 15.93
C LEU A 44 6.06 -3.25 15.73
N PRO A 45 6.06 -1.90 15.79
CA PRO A 45 4.88 -1.11 15.45
C PRO A 45 4.34 -1.37 14.04
N GLY A 46 5.18 -1.87 13.13
CA GLY A 46 4.79 -2.28 11.78
C GLY A 46 3.70 -3.37 11.74
N LEU A 47 3.56 -4.19 12.80
CA LEU A 47 2.48 -5.18 12.92
C LEU A 47 1.08 -4.54 12.93
N LEU A 48 0.97 -3.26 13.29
CA LEU A 48 -0.28 -2.51 13.17
C LEU A 48 -0.76 -2.40 11.72
N GLY A 49 0.12 -2.63 10.74
CA GLY A 49 -0.23 -2.73 9.33
C GLY A 49 -1.30 -3.79 9.05
N TYR A 50 -1.28 -4.93 9.74
CA TYR A 50 -2.34 -5.95 9.59
C TYR A 50 -3.70 -5.45 10.08
N GLY A 51 -3.73 -4.74 11.21
CA GLY A 51 -4.94 -4.11 11.73
C GLY A 51 -5.47 -2.99 10.82
N LEU A 52 -4.56 -2.18 10.26
CA LEU A 52 -4.91 -1.14 9.29
C LEU A 52 -5.51 -1.73 8.01
N LEU A 53 -4.96 -2.85 7.51
CA LEU A 53 -5.50 -3.54 6.34
C LEU A 53 -6.89 -4.12 6.60
N MET A 54 -7.10 -4.71 7.78
CA MET A 54 -8.43 -5.19 8.20
C MET A 54 -9.43 -4.04 8.27
N PHE A 55 -9.08 -2.94 8.92
CA PHE A 55 -9.93 -1.74 9.01
C PHE A 55 -10.29 -1.17 7.63
N LEU A 56 -9.33 -1.08 6.71
CA LEU A 56 -9.56 -0.61 5.34
C LEU A 56 -10.49 -1.57 4.56
N SER A 57 -10.36 -2.87 4.79
CA SER A 57 -11.17 -3.90 4.14
C SER A 57 -12.62 -3.86 4.62
N GLU A 58 -12.85 -3.74 5.93
CA GLU A 58 -14.20 -3.62 6.51
C GLU A 58 -14.93 -2.35 6.05
N ARG A 59 -14.20 -1.24 5.87
CA ARG A 59 -14.74 0.03 5.36
C ARG A 59 -15.08 -0.03 3.86
N SER A 60 -14.70 -1.08 3.14
CA SER A 60 -14.95 -1.21 1.71
C SER A 60 -16.34 -1.81 1.44
N THR A 61 -17.23 -1.01 0.86
CA THR A 61 -18.59 -1.45 0.47
C THR A 61 -18.63 -2.31 -0.79
N LYS A 62 -17.48 -2.50 -1.47
CA LYS A 62 -17.37 -3.28 -2.70
C LYS A 62 -16.27 -4.33 -2.56
N VAL A 63 -16.56 -5.57 -2.97
CA VAL A 63 -15.58 -6.67 -3.02
C VAL A 63 -14.35 -6.27 -3.84
N ARG A 64 -14.56 -5.65 -5.00
CA ARG A 64 -13.47 -5.15 -5.86
C ARG A 64 -12.61 -4.10 -5.15
N GLY A 65 -13.19 -3.28 -4.27
CA GLY A 65 -12.45 -2.32 -3.47
C GLY A 65 -11.57 -3.00 -2.43
N ALA A 66 -12.11 -3.97 -1.70
CA ALA A 66 -11.37 -4.74 -0.70
C ALA A 66 -10.23 -5.54 -1.35
N PHE A 67 -10.48 -6.16 -2.51
CA PHE A 67 -9.46 -6.82 -3.31
C PHE A 67 -8.27 -5.90 -3.63
N TRP A 68 -8.53 -4.68 -4.13
CA TRP A 68 -7.45 -3.73 -4.44
C TRP A 68 -6.70 -3.23 -3.21
N MET A 69 -7.35 -3.10 -2.05
CA MET A 69 -6.66 -2.73 -0.81
C MET A 69 -5.71 -3.85 -0.35
N GLY A 70 -6.19 -5.10 -0.38
CA GLY A 70 -5.37 -6.28 -0.12
C GLY A 70 -4.21 -6.40 -1.10
N TRP A 71 -4.47 -6.21 -2.39
CA TRP A 71 -3.46 -6.28 -3.45
C TRP A 71 -2.37 -5.23 -3.28
N LEU A 72 -2.73 -3.96 -3.02
CA LEU A 72 -1.74 -2.89 -2.82
C LEU A 72 -0.90 -3.13 -1.56
N ALA A 73 -1.53 -3.60 -0.47
CA ALA A 73 -0.81 -3.94 0.75
C ALA A 73 0.14 -5.14 0.54
N GLY A 74 -0.33 -6.20 -0.14
CA GLY A 74 0.50 -7.36 -0.51
C GLY A 74 1.68 -6.94 -1.38
N PHE A 75 1.43 -6.18 -2.44
CA PHE A 75 2.46 -5.65 -3.32
C PHE A 75 3.55 -4.89 -2.54
N ALA A 76 3.17 -3.93 -1.68
CA ALA A 76 4.13 -3.19 -0.87
C ALA A 76 4.92 -4.11 0.08
N TYR A 77 4.24 -5.10 0.66
CA TYR A 77 4.85 -6.06 1.57
C TYR A 77 5.93 -6.91 0.88
N PHE A 78 5.59 -7.53 -0.26
CA PHE A 78 6.49 -8.40 -1.00
C PHE A 78 7.60 -7.63 -1.70
N PHE A 79 7.30 -6.46 -2.25
CA PHE A 79 8.30 -5.60 -2.87
C PHE A 79 9.43 -5.24 -1.89
N ILE A 80 9.10 -4.91 -0.64
CA ILE A 80 10.08 -4.59 0.39
C ILE A 80 10.76 -5.85 0.92
N SER A 81 10.00 -6.91 1.20
CA SER A 81 10.55 -8.14 1.80
C SER A 81 11.44 -8.93 0.85
N CYS A 82 11.16 -8.89 -0.45
CA CYS A 82 11.86 -9.65 -1.49
C CYS A 82 12.80 -8.79 -2.35
N TRP A 83 13.17 -7.59 -1.89
CA TRP A 83 14.11 -6.71 -2.61
C TRP A 83 15.43 -7.43 -2.96
N TRP A 84 15.88 -8.35 -2.10
CA TRP A 84 17.08 -9.16 -2.30
C TRP A 84 17.03 -10.08 -3.53
N VAL A 85 15.84 -10.39 -4.06
CA VAL A 85 15.72 -11.17 -5.31
C VAL A 85 16.30 -10.37 -6.48
N ALA A 86 16.17 -9.05 -6.48
CA ALA A 86 16.75 -8.18 -7.49
C ALA A 86 18.28 -8.19 -7.44
N GLU A 87 18.87 -8.24 -6.23
CA GLU A 87 20.32 -8.30 -6.02
C GLU A 87 20.94 -9.53 -6.69
N ALA A 88 20.23 -10.66 -6.76
CA ALA A 88 20.71 -11.86 -7.43
C ALA A 88 20.96 -11.65 -8.94
N PHE A 89 20.20 -10.75 -9.59
CA PHE A 89 20.38 -10.42 -11.00
C PHE A 89 21.54 -9.46 -11.27
N LEU A 90 22.06 -8.79 -10.23
CA LEU A 90 23.18 -7.85 -10.36
C LEU A 90 24.54 -8.55 -10.41
N VAL A 91 24.59 -9.85 -10.12
CA VAL A 91 25.82 -10.67 -10.20
C VAL A 91 26.31 -10.80 -11.65
N ASN A 92 25.39 -10.92 -12.62
CA ASN A 92 25.72 -10.99 -14.04
C ASN A 92 25.14 -9.78 -14.77
N PRO A 93 25.98 -8.85 -15.28
CA PRO A 93 25.51 -7.62 -15.91
C PRO A 93 24.65 -7.86 -17.16
N ALA A 94 24.78 -9.02 -17.83
CA ALA A 94 23.93 -9.38 -18.95
C ALA A 94 22.46 -9.63 -18.55
N GLN A 95 22.20 -9.94 -17.28
CA GLN A 95 20.87 -10.26 -16.73
C GLN A 95 20.33 -9.16 -15.81
N ALA A 96 21.13 -8.12 -15.52
CA ALA A 96 20.75 -7.03 -14.61
C ALA A 96 19.49 -6.26 -15.03
N TRP A 97 19.16 -6.23 -16.33
CA TRP A 97 17.93 -5.62 -16.84
C TRP A 97 16.64 -6.31 -16.35
N MET A 98 16.73 -7.56 -15.87
CA MET A 98 15.61 -8.33 -15.33
C MET A 98 15.30 -8.00 -13.86
N ALA A 99 16.25 -7.37 -13.15
CA ALA A 99 16.14 -7.02 -11.73
C ALA A 99 14.86 -6.24 -11.35
N PRO A 100 14.45 -5.17 -12.07
CA PRO A 100 13.24 -4.44 -11.69
C PRO A 100 11.98 -5.30 -11.81
N PHE A 101 11.91 -6.18 -12.81
CA PHE A 101 10.77 -7.09 -12.98
C PHE A 101 10.75 -8.16 -11.89
N ALA A 102 11.91 -8.69 -11.51
CA ALA A 102 12.01 -9.66 -10.42
C ALA A 102 11.59 -9.06 -9.07
N ALA A 103 11.93 -7.78 -8.82
CA ALA A 103 11.51 -7.06 -7.62
C ALA A 103 9.99 -6.78 -7.60
N SER A 104 9.40 -6.38 -8.74
CA SER A 104 8.02 -5.89 -8.79
C SER A 104 6.97 -6.93 -9.21
N ALA A 105 7.37 -8.08 -9.77
CA ALA A 105 6.43 -9.11 -10.24
C ALA A 105 6.04 -10.13 -9.16
N LEU A 106 6.45 -9.92 -7.91
CA LEU A 106 6.04 -10.73 -6.75
C LEU A 106 4.74 -10.14 -6.17
N PRO A 107 3.62 -10.90 -6.14
CA PRO A 107 2.31 -10.42 -5.71
C PRO A 107 2.04 -10.57 -4.22
#